data_AF-A0A9E2MU55-F1
#
_entry.id   AF-A0A9E2MU55-F1
#
_cell.length_a   1.000
_cell.length_b   1.000
_cell.length_c   1.000
_cell.angle_alpha   90.00
_cell.angle_beta   90.00
_cell.angle_gamma   90.00
#
_symmetry.space_group_name_H-M   'P 1'
#
loop_
_entity.id
_entity.type
_entity.pdbx_description
1 polymer ?
#
loop_
_entity_poly.entity_id
_entity_poly.type
_entity_poly.pdbx_seq_one_letter_code
_entity_poly.pdbx_strand_id
1 'polypeptide(L)'
;MRFRHGFTLVEVVVAIGILATTLCVLLGVYSACTILVSTSKSINIATNAVLGLMEEIRTSSFADIEDYNGLQFVLNAVPESRGVVYVDDTNPELLEVTVSVCWRQGNRIIGEDANLNGALDGGEDQNGNGKIDSPVQIVTRIANR
;
A
#
# COMPACT_ATOMS: atom_id res chain seq x y z
N MET A 1 4.59 -62.07 -18.83
CA MET A 1 5.30 -62.18 -17.54
C MET A 1 5.46 -60.78 -16.97
N ARG A 2 4.96 -60.54 -15.76
CA ARG A 2 4.81 -59.21 -15.15
C ARG A 2 6.00 -59.00 -14.22
N PHE A 3 6.99 -58.22 -14.63
CA PHE A 3 8.12 -57.88 -13.76
C PHE A 3 7.61 -57.02 -12.59
N ARG A 4 7.53 -57.58 -11.39
CA ARG A 4 7.32 -56.83 -10.14
C ARG A 4 8.69 -56.36 -9.65
N HIS A 5 9.13 -55.20 -10.12
CA HIS A 5 10.29 -54.51 -9.54
C HIS A 5 9.78 -53.70 -8.33
N GLY A 6 10.26 -54.05 -7.14
CA GLY A 6 10.05 -53.24 -5.94
C GLY A 6 10.97 -52.02 -5.97
N PHE A 7 10.56 -50.93 -5.31
CA PHE A 7 11.38 -49.74 -5.18
C PHE A 7 12.63 -50.04 -4.34
N THR A 8 13.78 -49.53 -4.77
CA THR A 8 14.99 -49.54 -3.98
C THR A 8 14.88 -48.54 -2.83
N LEU A 9 15.57 -48.83 -1.72
CA LEU A 9 15.57 -47.94 -0.55
C LEU A 9 16.05 -46.53 -0.92
N VAL A 10 17.02 -46.43 -1.83
CA VAL A 10 17.56 -45.15 -2.31
C VAL A 10 16.49 -44.34 -3.04
N GLU A 11 15.69 -44.94 -3.93
CA GLU A 11 14.61 -44.26 -4.63
C GLU A 11 13.55 -43.72 -3.66
N VAL A 12 13.20 -44.49 -2.63
CA VAL A 12 12.23 -44.07 -1.61
C VAL A 12 12.77 -42.88 -0.80
N VAL A 13 14.04 -42.91 -0.39
CA VAL A 13 14.67 -41.81 0.35
C VAL A 13 14.76 -40.54 -0.49
N VAL A 14 15.12 -40.65 -1.77
CA VAL A 14 15.16 -39.52 -2.70
C VAL A 14 13.76 -38.95 -2.92
N ALA A 15 12.75 -39.80 -3.13
CA ALA A 15 11.37 -39.36 -3.30
C ALA A 15 10.83 -38.62 -2.06
N ILE A 16 11.13 -39.10 -0.86
CA ILE A 16 10.78 -38.43 0.40
C ILE A 16 11.50 -37.08 0.51
N GLY A 17 12.77 -37.00 0.16
CA GLY A 17 13.54 -35.75 0.17
C GLY A 17 12.96 -34.69 -0.77
N ILE A 18 12.59 -35.10 -1.98
CA ILE A 18 11.93 -34.21 -2.96
C ILE A 18 10.57 -33.76 -2.41
N LEU A 19 9.76 -34.68 -1.89
CA LEU A 19 8.44 -34.38 -1.33
C LEU A 19 8.52 -33.41 -0.15
N ALA A 20 9.44 -33.63 0.79
CA ALA A 20 9.66 -32.73 1.93
C ALA A 20 10.05 -31.33 1.48
N THR A 21 11.01 -31.22 0.55
CA THR A 21 11.46 -29.94 0.00
C THR A 21 10.32 -29.21 -0.72
N THR A 22 9.53 -29.95 -1.51
CA THR A 22 8.39 -29.39 -2.26
C THR A 22 7.33 -28.86 -1.30
N LEU A 23 7.02 -29.57 -0.21
CA LEU A 23 6.07 -29.11 0.79
C LEU A 23 6.53 -27.82 1.48
N CYS A 24 7.81 -27.72 1.83
CA CYS A 24 8.38 -26.49 2.41
C CYS A 24 8.24 -25.29 1.46
N VAL A 25 8.54 -25.48 0.18
CA VAL A 25 8.39 -24.43 -0.84
C VAL A 25 6.92 -24.01 -0.99
N LEU A 26 6.00 -24.96 -1.04
CA LEU A 26 4.56 -24.68 -1.16
C LEU A 26 4.02 -23.87 0.02
N LEU A 27 4.45 -24.20 1.24
CA LEU A 27 4.08 -23.42 2.44
C LEU A 27 4.60 -21.99 2.35
N GLY A 28 5.85 -21.80 1.90
CA GLY A 28 6.43 -20.47 1.69
C GLY A 28 5.66 -19.63 0.67
N VAL A 29 5.30 -20.24 -0.46
CA VAL A 29 4.48 -19.59 -1.51
C VAL A 29 3.10 -19.22 -0.97
N TYR A 30 2.45 -20.12 -0.23
CA TYR A 30 1.14 -19.84 0.37
C TYR A 30 1.17 -18.61 1.29
N SER A 31 2.16 -18.51 2.18
CA SER A 31 2.33 -17.35 3.05
C SER A 31 2.60 -16.06 2.29
N ALA A 32 3.41 -16.10 1.22
CA ALA A 32 3.62 -14.92 0.38
C ALA A 32 2.33 -14.48 -0.33
N CYS A 33 1.54 -15.43 -0.82
CA CYS A 33 0.26 -15.16 -1.47
C CYS A 33 -0.75 -14.53 -0.50
N THR A 34 -0.83 -14.98 0.75
CA THR A 34 -1.77 -14.38 1.73
C THR A 34 -1.41 -12.94 2.06
N ILE A 35 -0.11 -12.62 2.20
CA ILE A 35 0.37 -11.25 2.38
C ILE A 35 0.00 -10.40 1.17
N LEU A 36 0.27 -10.90 -0.05
CA LEU A 36 -0.05 -10.19 -1.29
C LEU A 36 -1.55 -9.90 -1.42
N VAL A 37 -2.41 -10.88 -1.14
CA VAL A 37 -3.88 -10.70 -1.17
C VAL A 37 -4.31 -9.64 -0.16
N SER A 38 -3.76 -9.65 1.04
CA SER A 38 -4.05 -8.62 2.05
C SER A 38 -3.58 -7.23 1.59
N THR A 39 -2.38 -7.12 1.00
CA THR A 39 -1.87 -5.84 0.49
C THR A 39 -2.76 -5.32 -0.62
N SER A 40 -3.11 -6.16 -1.59
CA SER A 40 -4.00 -5.80 -2.70
C SER A 40 -5.37 -5.36 -2.20
N LYS A 41 -5.93 -6.00 -1.15
CA LYS A 41 -7.18 -5.56 -0.53
C LYS A 41 -7.04 -4.16 0.07
N SER A 42 -6.00 -3.91 0.87
CA SER A 42 -5.78 -2.59 1.48
C SER A 42 -5.56 -1.50 0.43
N ILE A 43 -4.80 -1.78 -0.64
CA ILE A 43 -4.61 -0.86 -1.76
C ILE A 43 -5.95 -0.49 -2.38
N ASN A 44 -6.81 -1.48 -2.71
CA ASN A 44 -8.11 -1.18 -3.31
C ASN A 44 -9.00 -0.32 -2.40
N ILE A 45 -9.00 -0.59 -1.10
CA ILE A 45 -9.76 0.21 -0.13
C ILE A 45 -9.21 1.64 -0.06
N ALA A 46 -7.89 1.78 0.06
CA ALA A 46 -7.24 3.07 0.13
C ALA A 46 -7.45 3.88 -1.15
N THR A 47 -7.29 3.28 -2.32
CA THR A 47 -7.54 3.94 -3.60
C THR A 47 -8.98 4.44 -3.70
N ASN A 48 -9.96 3.63 -3.33
CA ASN A 48 -11.37 4.07 -3.36
C ASN A 48 -11.64 5.23 -2.40
N ALA A 49 -11.04 5.22 -1.21
CA ALA A 49 -11.19 6.31 -0.26
C ALA A 49 -10.51 7.60 -0.74
N VAL A 50 -9.30 7.49 -1.29
CA VAL A 50 -8.58 8.63 -1.88
C VAL A 50 -9.35 9.20 -3.08
N LEU A 51 -9.90 8.35 -3.95
CA LEU A 51 -10.74 8.81 -5.06
C LEU A 51 -12.00 9.53 -4.54
N GLY A 52 -12.66 8.99 -3.52
CA GLY A 52 -13.82 9.64 -2.89
C GLY A 52 -13.49 11.02 -2.34
N LEU A 53 -12.39 11.15 -1.60
CA LEU A 53 -11.92 12.43 -1.06
C LEU A 53 -11.50 13.39 -2.19
N MET A 54 -10.87 12.88 -3.24
CA MET A 54 -10.47 13.69 -4.38
C MET A 54 -11.67 14.25 -5.13
N GLU A 55 -12.75 13.49 -5.25
CA GLU A 55 -14.01 13.98 -5.81
C GLU A 55 -14.65 15.06 -4.92
N GLU A 56 -14.60 14.92 -3.60
CA GLU A 56 -15.05 15.95 -2.66
C GLU A 56 -14.26 17.26 -2.83
N ILE A 57 -12.94 17.19 -2.85
CA ILE A 57 -12.06 18.35 -3.11
C ILE A 57 -12.36 18.96 -4.48
N ARG A 58 -12.54 18.14 -5.52
CA ARG A 58 -12.86 18.61 -6.87
C ARG A 58 -14.21 19.33 -6.96
N THR A 59 -15.17 18.98 -6.10
CA THR A 59 -16.47 19.66 -6.01
C THR A 59 -16.48 20.89 -5.11
N SER A 60 -15.43 21.07 -4.30
CA SER A 60 -15.26 22.24 -3.44
C SER A 60 -14.98 23.49 -4.27
N SER A 61 -15.22 24.67 -3.70
CA SER A 61 -14.88 25.91 -4.39
C SER A 61 -13.36 26.07 -4.45
N PHE A 62 -12.83 26.69 -5.51
CA PHE A 62 -11.38 26.81 -5.70
C PHE A 62 -10.70 27.51 -4.50
N ALA A 63 -11.37 28.48 -3.89
CA ALA A 63 -10.87 29.21 -2.73
C ALA A 63 -10.80 28.34 -1.45
N ASP A 64 -11.64 27.31 -1.34
CA ASP A 64 -11.69 26.45 -0.15
C ASP A 64 -10.76 25.23 -0.27
N ILE A 65 -10.10 25.02 -1.43
CA ILE A 65 -9.23 23.85 -1.63
C ILE A 65 -7.99 23.92 -0.72
N GLU A 66 -7.45 25.11 -0.47
CA GLU A 66 -6.28 25.30 0.41
C GLU A 66 -6.55 24.83 1.85
N ASP A 67 -7.81 24.86 2.31
CA ASP A 67 -8.20 24.41 3.66
C ASP A 67 -8.01 22.89 3.85
N TYR A 68 -7.91 22.14 2.75
CA TYR A 68 -7.60 20.70 2.81
C TYR A 68 -6.11 20.43 3.03
N ASN A 69 -5.23 21.43 2.96
CA ASN A 69 -3.81 21.21 3.14
C ASN A 69 -3.50 20.73 4.57
N GLY A 70 -2.80 19.60 4.69
CA GLY A 70 -2.52 18.94 5.96
C GLY A 70 -3.72 18.21 6.57
N LEU A 71 -4.87 18.10 5.86
CA LEU A 71 -5.99 17.31 6.32
C LEU A 71 -5.55 15.86 6.49
N GLN A 72 -5.80 15.31 7.68
CA GLN A 72 -5.53 13.91 7.98
C GLN A 72 -6.83 13.12 8.14
N PHE A 73 -6.83 11.89 7.65
CA PHE A 73 -7.97 10.99 7.80
C PHE A 73 -7.50 9.55 8.06
N VAL A 74 -8.43 8.69 8.47
CA VAL A 74 -8.18 7.27 8.76
C VAL A 74 -9.15 6.41 7.95
N LEU A 75 -8.69 5.23 7.51
CA LEU A 75 -9.53 4.28 6.80
C LEU A 75 -10.06 3.24 7.79
N ASN A 76 -11.34 3.31 8.12
CA ASN A 76 -11.95 2.37 9.08
C ASN A 76 -11.79 0.89 8.69
N ALA A 77 -11.70 0.60 7.39
CA ALA A 77 -11.54 -0.75 6.86
C ALA A 77 -10.07 -1.23 6.77
N VAL A 78 -9.09 -0.34 7.02
CA VAL A 78 -7.66 -0.66 7.12
C VAL A 78 -7.17 -0.14 8.47
N PRO A 79 -7.09 -0.99 9.51
CA PRO A 79 -6.65 -0.55 10.84
C PRO A 79 -5.23 0.00 10.76
N GLU A 80 -4.92 0.97 11.62
CA GLU A 80 -3.61 1.65 11.64
C GLU A 80 -3.26 2.20 10.25
N SER A 81 -4.19 2.97 9.68
CA SER A 81 -3.99 3.74 8.46
C SER A 81 -4.01 5.23 8.75
N ARG A 82 -3.29 5.97 7.91
CA ARG A 82 -3.21 7.42 7.95
C ARG A 82 -3.18 7.95 6.54
N GLY A 83 -4.19 8.72 6.18
CA GLY A 83 -4.22 9.53 4.98
C GLY A 83 -3.83 10.97 5.29
N VAL A 84 -3.15 11.62 4.34
CA VAL A 84 -2.78 13.02 4.40
C VAL A 84 -3.01 13.67 3.04
N VAL A 85 -3.46 14.93 3.07
CA VAL A 85 -3.66 15.76 1.88
C VAL A 85 -2.62 16.86 1.87
N TYR A 86 -2.01 17.09 0.72
CA TYR A 86 -1.11 18.21 0.45
C TYR A 86 -1.69 19.04 -0.68
N VAL A 87 -1.72 20.35 -0.49
CA VAL A 87 -2.10 21.31 -1.52
C VAL A 87 -0.90 22.20 -1.78
N ASP A 88 -0.47 22.24 -3.03
CA ASP A 88 0.55 23.17 -3.51
C ASP A 88 -0.14 24.32 -4.24
N ASP A 89 0.03 25.51 -3.68
CA ASP A 89 -0.55 26.80 -4.09
C ASP A 89 0.48 27.70 -4.81
N THR A 90 1.64 27.17 -5.20
CA THR A 90 2.70 27.94 -5.88
C THR A 90 2.18 28.67 -7.13
N ASN A 91 1.12 28.17 -7.76
CA ASN A 91 0.40 28.87 -8.81
C ASN A 91 -1.02 29.27 -8.34
N PRO A 92 -1.35 30.58 -8.28
CA PRO A 92 -2.64 31.05 -7.78
C PRO A 92 -3.83 30.68 -8.68
N GLU A 93 -3.60 30.24 -9.92
CA GLU A 93 -4.64 29.80 -10.85
C GLU A 93 -4.70 28.28 -10.99
N LEU A 94 -3.76 27.54 -10.37
CA LEU A 94 -3.64 26.10 -10.51
C LEU A 94 -3.10 25.46 -9.23
N LEU A 95 -3.98 24.83 -8.46
CA LEU A 95 -3.61 24.09 -7.27
C LEU A 95 -3.26 22.65 -7.64
N GLU A 96 -2.14 22.15 -7.12
CA GLU A 96 -1.81 20.72 -7.20
C GLU A 96 -2.16 20.05 -5.87
N VAL A 97 -3.14 19.14 -5.92
CA VAL A 97 -3.62 18.40 -4.76
C VAL A 97 -3.05 16.99 -4.81
N THR A 98 -2.31 16.61 -3.78
CA THR A 98 -1.75 15.28 -3.58
C THR A 98 -2.38 14.64 -2.36
N VAL A 99 -2.95 13.46 -2.52
CA VAL A 99 -3.48 12.68 -1.40
C VAL A 99 -2.70 11.39 -1.31
N SER A 100 -2.15 11.09 -0.14
CA SER A 100 -1.31 9.92 0.13
C SER A 100 -1.86 9.16 1.33
N VAL A 101 -1.76 7.83 1.31
CA VAL A 101 -2.26 6.98 2.42
C VAL A 101 -1.22 5.96 2.83
N CYS A 102 -0.77 6.02 4.08
CA CYS A 102 0.09 5.03 4.69
C CYS A 102 -0.70 4.09 5.61
N TRP A 103 -0.20 2.87 5.82
CA TRP A 103 -0.82 1.94 6.78
C TRP A 103 0.13 0.87 7.28
N ARG A 104 -0.22 0.23 8.39
CA ARG A 104 0.48 -0.96 8.89
C ARG A 104 -0.09 -2.25 8.31
N GLN A 105 0.79 -3.13 7.86
CA GLN A 105 0.46 -4.50 7.46
C GLN A 105 1.34 -5.50 8.20
N GLY A 106 0.81 -6.09 9.26
CA GLY A 106 1.57 -6.95 10.16
C GLY A 106 2.65 -6.14 10.88
N ASN A 107 3.92 -6.51 10.73
CA ASN A 107 5.05 -5.78 11.33
C ASN A 107 5.72 -4.78 10.37
N ARG A 108 5.10 -4.51 9.22
CA ARG A 108 5.62 -3.62 8.18
C ARG A 108 4.72 -2.40 8.02
N ILE A 109 5.32 -1.23 7.88
CA ILE A 109 4.64 -0.02 7.40
C ILE A 109 4.69 0.03 5.88
N ILE A 110 3.57 0.39 5.27
CA ILE A 110 3.43 0.67 3.85
C ILE A 110 3.30 2.18 3.69
N GLY A 111 4.25 2.78 2.95
CA GLY A 111 4.42 4.22 2.85
C GLY A 111 5.56 4.73 3.73
N GLU A 112 5.81 6.04 3.67
CA GLU A 112 6.92 6.71 4.35
C GLU A 112 6.63 7.08 5.81
N ASP A 113 5.36 7.26 6.18
CA ASP A 113 4.92 7.61 7.54
C ASP A 113 5.14 6.43 8.50
N ALA A 114 6.32 6.36 9.11
CA ALA A 114 6.82 5.22 9.87
C ALA A 114 6.10 5.05 11.21
N ASN A 115 5.55 6.14 11.75
CA ASN A 115 4.82 6.13 13.01
C ASN A 115 3.30 6.32 12.85
N LEU A 116 2.82 6.55 11.63
CA LEU A 116 1.41 6.70 11.25
C LEU A 116 0.71 7.92 11.89
N ASN A 117 1.46 8.99 12.14
CA ASN A 117 0.96 10.22 12.74
C ASN A 117 0.47 11.28 11.72
N GLY A 118 0.73 11.06 10.42
CA GLY A 118 0.32 11.95 9.33
C GLY A 118 1.14 13.23 9.23
N ALA A 119 2.26 13.32 9.91
CA ALA A 119 3.25 14.39 9.84
C ALA A 119 4.55 13.83 9.28
N LEU A 120 5.26 14.62 8.48
CA LEU A 120 6.55 14.20 7.92
C LEU A 120 7.65 14.39 8.98
N ASP A 121 8.07 13.29 9.60
CA ASP A 121 9.11 13.31 10.63
C ASP A 121 10.52 13.15 10.04
N GLY A 122 11.53 13.44 10.86
CA GLY A 122 12.94 13.34 10.47
C GLY A 122 13.30 11.92 10.03
N GLY A 123 13.67 11.78 8.76
CA GLY A 123 14.08 10.50 8.15
C GLY A 123 12.96 9.73 7.45
N GLU A 124 11.73 10.25 7.42
CA GLU A 124 10.63 9.66 6.66
C GLU A 124 10.63 10.09 5.18
N ASP A 125 11.04 11.34 4.90
CA ASP A 125 11.18 11.88 3.54
C ASP A 125 12.38 11.25 2.80
N GLN A 126 12.16 10.17 2.06
CA GLN A 126 13.27 9.44 1.42
C GLN A 126 13.75 10.13 0.14
N ASN A 127 12.91 10.94 -0.50
CA ASN A 127 13.20 11.57 -1.79
C ASN A 127 13.39 13.09 -1.71
N GLY A 128 13.15 13.70 -0.55
CA GLY A 128 13.37 15.13 -0.30
C GLY A 128 12.28 16.04 -0.87
N ASN A 129 11.07 15.53 -1.11
CA ASN A 129 9.98 16.31 -1.71
C ASN A 129 9.09 17.05 -0.69
N GLY A 130 9.33 16.85 0.61
CA GLY A 130 8.55 17.49 1.68
C GLY A 130 7.12 16.97 1.83
N LYS A 131 6.80 15.79 1.28
CA LYS A 131 5.49 15.13 1.36
C LYS A 131 5.69 13.67 1.78
N ILE A 132 4.68 13.09 2.43
CA ILE A 132 4.67 11.64 2.72
C ILE A 132 4.28 10.90 1.46
N ASP A 133 5.15 10.04 0.94
CA ASP A 133 4.84 9.18 -0.19
C ASP A 133 4.35 7.79 0.22
N SER A 134 3.51 7.21 -0.63
CA SER A 134 2.94 5.89 -0.43
C SER A 134 2.64 5.20 -1.76
N PRO A 135 2.61 3.85 -1.81
CA PRO A 135 2.08 3.12 -2.96
C PRO A 135 0.66 3.53 -3.37
N VAL A 136 -0.12 4.11 -2.47
CA VAL A 136 -1.42 4.71 -2.78
C VAL A 136 -1.32 6.21 -2.63
N GLN A 137 -1.11 6.87 -3.76
CA GLN A 137 -1.01 8.31 -3.90
C GLN A 137 -1.71 8.75 -5.18
N ILE A 138 -2.53 9.79 -5.09
CA ILE A 138 -3.18 10.41 -6.25
C ILE A 138 -2.81 11.88 -6.26
N VAL A 139 -2.34 12.34 -7.41
CA VAL A 139 -2.03 13.75 -7.68
C VAL A 139 -2.99 14.25 -8.75
N THR A 140 -3.63 15.38 -8.49
CA THR A 140 -4.46 16.08 -9.47
C THR A 140 -4.11 17.55 -9.50
N ARG A 141 -4.48 18.22 -10.58
CA ARG A 141 -4.37 19.67 -10.72
C ARG A 141 -5.73 20.25 -10.98
N ILE A 142 -6.10 21.24 -10.18
CA ILE A 142 -7.40 21.92 -10.25
C ILE A 142 -7.12 23.36 -10.63
N ALA A 143 -7.70 23.82 -11.73
CA ALA A 143 -7.56 25.19 -12.21
C ALA A 143 -8.74 26.04 -11.72
N ASN A 144 -8.46 27.32 -11.48
CA ASN A 144 -9.48 28.32 -11.20
C ASN A 144 -10.36 28.49 -12.47
N ARG A 145 -11.68 28.40 -12.33
CA ARG A 145 -12.64 28.39 -13.45
C ARG A 145 -13.27 29.75 -13.70
#